data_AF-A0A0M3JLI1-F1
#
_entry.id   AF-A0A0M3JLI1-F1
#
_cell.length_a   1.000
_cell.length_b   1.000
_cell.length_c   1.000
_cell.angle_alpha   90.00
_cell.angle_beta   90.00
_cell.angle_gamma   90.00
#
_symmetry.space_group_name_H-M   'P 1'
#
loop_
_entity.id
_entity.type
_entity.pdbx_description
1 polymer ?
#
loop_
_entity_poly.entity_id
_entity_poly.type
_entity_poly.pdbx_seq_one_letter_code
_entity_poly.pdbx_strand_id
1 'polypeptide(L)' 'MTFDWNEFKVLLDKKFVLISPFCGGIDCEDAIKKETTREESADPGAPAMGAKTLCIPLEQVRLPILSFFVDVL' A
#
# COMPACT_ATOMS: atom_id res chain seq x y z
N MET A 1 -6.90 -2.19 9.35
CA MET A 1 -5.61 -2.91 9.36
C MET A 1 -5.89 -4.33 8.87
N THR A 2 -5.12 -4.83 7.92
CA THR A 2 -5.23 -6.21 7.43
C THR A 2 -3.84 -6.84 7.38
N PHE A 3 -3.80 -8.16 7.49
CA PHE A 3 -2.60 -8.99 7.31
C PHE A 3 -2.70 -9.86 6.05
N ASP A 4 -3.87 -9.86 5.40
CA ASP A 4 -4.12 -10.64 4.19
C ASP A 4 -3.85 -9.79 2.96
N TRP A 5 -3.05 -10.32 2.04
CA TRP A 5 -2.62 -9.60 0.85
C TRP A 5 -3.77 -9.34 -0.14
N ASN A 6 -4.75 -10.23 -0.22
CA ASN A 6 -5.89 -10.05 -1.11
C ASN A 6 -6.85 -8.99 -0.56
N GLU A 7 -7.12 -9.02 0.74
CA GLU A 7 -7.89 -7.98 1.42
C GLU A 7 -7.21 -6.61 1.28
N PHE A 8 -5.88 -6.56 1.42
CA PHE A 8 -5.09 -5.34 1.22
C PHE A 8 -5.37 -4.71 -0.15
N LYS A 9 -5.26 -5.48 -1.24
CA LYS A 9 -5.56 -5.00 -2.61
C LYS A 9 -7.01 -4.54 -2.76
N VAL A 10 -7.97 -5.30 -2.25
CA VAL A 10 -9.40 -4.93 -2.31
C VAL A 10 -9.68 -3.62 -1.56
N LEU A 11 -9.01 -3.37 -0.44
CA LEU A 11 -9.18 -2.14 0.32
C LEU A 11 -8.50 -0.94 -0.37
N LEU A 12 -7.34 -1.14 -1.00
CA LEU A 12 -6.70 -0.12 -1.84
C LEU A 12 -7.60 0.28 -3.01
N ASP A 13 -8.23 -0.70 -3.67
CA ASP A 13 -9.16 -0.46 -4.77
C ASP A 13 -10.39 0.35 -4.37
N LYS A 14 -10.79 0.23 -3.10
CA LYS A 14 -11.86 1.02 -2.48
C LYS A 14 -11.41 2.41 -2.06
N LYS A 15 -10.18 2.82 -2.41
CA LYS A 15 -9.57 4.13 -2.10
C LYS A 15 -9.44 4.38 -0.59
N PHE A 16 -9.20 3.32 0.18
CA PHE A 16 -8.85 3.45 1.59
C PHE A 16 -7.35 3.67 1.76
N VAL A 17 -7.01 4.54 2.72
CA VAL A 17 -5.66 4.63 3.26
C VAL A 17 -5.47 3.51 4.29
N LEU A 18 -4.43 2.69 4.12
CA LEU A 18 -4.23 1.49 4.92
C LEU A 18 -3.04 1.61 5.85
N ILE A 19 -3.25 1.19 7.10
CA ILE A 19 -2.17 0.88 8.04
C ILE A 19 -1.90 -0.62 7.96
N SER A 20 -0.72 -0.98 7.48
CA SER A 20 -0.31 -2.38 7.27
C SER A 20 1.07 -2.64 7.89
N PRO A 21 1.35 -3.89 8.36
CA PRO A 21 2.69 -4.33 8.69
C PRO A 21 3.70 -4.04 7.58
N PHE A 22 4.88 -3.55 7.93
CA PHE A 22 5.94 -3.28 6.96
C PHE A 22 7.33 -3.65 7.48
N CYS A 23 8.18 -4.16 6.59
CA CYS A 23 9.50 -4.66 6.95
C CYS A 23 10.55 -3.54 7.11
N GLY A 24 10.27 -2.32 6.65
CA GLY A 24 11.17 -1.16 6.72
C GLY A 24 12.17 -1.03 5.57
N GLY A 25 12.31 -2.06 4.74
CA GLY A 25 13.24 -2.09 3.61
C GLY A 25 12.64 -1.58 2.30
N ILE A 26 13.50 -1.06 1.43
CA ILE A 26 13.15 -0.57 0.09
C ILE A 26 12.54 -1.70 -0.75
N ASP A 27 13.07 -2.93 -0.64
CA ASP A 27 12.56 -4.09 -1.37
C ASP A 27 11.07 -4.36 -1.08
N CYS A 28 10.60 -4.09 0.14
CA CYS A 28 9.19 -4.22 0.49
C CYS A 28 8.34 -3.12 -0.14
N GLU A 29 8.84 -1.88 -0.23
CA GLU A 29 8.14 -0.78 -0.93
C GLU A 29 8.02 -1.08 -2.42
N ASP A 30 9.10 -1.55 -3.05
CA ASP A 30 9.12 -1.92 -4.46
C ASP A 30 8.17 -3.10 -4.76
N ALA A 31 8.14 -4.11 -3.87
CA ALA A 31 7.20 -5.23 -3.99
C ALA A 31 5.74 -4.76 -3.90
N ILE A 32 5.41 -3.91 -2.92
CA ILE A 32 4.05 -3.35 -2.76
C ILE A 32 3.67 -2.57 -4.02
N LYS A 33 4.53 -1.67 -4.48
CA LYS A 33 4.28 -0.86 -5.68
C LYS A 33 4.05 -1.76 -6.89
N LYS A 34 4.92 -2.73 -7.15
CA LYS A 34 4.83 -3.63 -8.30
C LYS A 34 3.54 -4.46 -8.27
N GLU A 35 3.20 -5.05 -7.14
CA GLU A 35 2.05 -5.94 -7.02
C GLU A 35 0.70 -5.22 -6.92
N THR A 36 0.71 -3.93 -6.57
CA THR A 36 -0.50 -3.09 -6.53
C THR A 36 -0.66 -2.21 -7.77
N THR A 37 0.35 -2.14 -8.64
CA THR A 37 0.26 -1.44 -9.92
C THR A 37 -0.69 -2.19 -10.84
N ARG A 38 -1.71 -1.50 -11.33
CA ARG A 38 -2.63 -2.01 -12.36
C ARG A 38 -2.10 -1.63 -13.74
N GLU A 39 -1.87 -2.63 -14.60
CA GLU A 39 -1.45 -2.39 -16.00
C GLU A 39 -2.62 -1.94 -16.89
N GLU A 40 -3.86 -2.15 -16.46
CA GLU A 40 -5.07 -1.77 -17.20
C GLU A 40 -5.60 -0.40 -16.76
N SER A 41 -4.93 0.65 -17.22
CA SER A 41 -5.63 1.90 -17.53
C SER A 41 -6.15 1.77 -18.95
N ALA A 42 -7.45 1.57 -19.14
CA ALA A 42 -8.11 1.53 -20.45
C ALA A 42 -8.04 2.88 -21.21
N ASP A 43 -7.43 3.90 -20.61
CA ASP A 43 -7.28 5.25 -21.14
C ASP A 43 -5.82 5.51 -21.51
N PRO A 44 -5.47 5.65 -22.80
CA PRO A 44 -4.10 5.92 -23.24
C PRO A 44 -3.67 7.31 -22.75
N GLY A 45 -3.06 7.36 -21.57
CA GLY A 45 -2.58 8.60 -20.92
C GLY A 45 -2.82 8.65 -19.40
N ALA A 46 -3.65 7.76 -18.85
CA ALA A 46 -3.82 7.70 -17.40
C ALA A 46 -2.57 7.11 -16.72
N PRO A 47 -2.02 7.76 -15.68
CA PRO A 47 -0.85 7.27 -14.96
C PRO A 47 -1.13 5.89 -14.36
N ALA A 48 -0.12 5.02 -14.34
CA ALA A 48 -0.21 3.75 -13.65
C ALA A 48 -0.39 4.03 -12.14
N MET A 49 -1.56 3.69 -11.61
CA MET A 49 -1.91 3.89 -10.21
C MET A 49 -1.37 2.70 -9.41
N GLY A 50 -0.31 2.92 -8.64
CA GLY A 50 0.30 1.95 -7.76
C GLY A 50 0.26 2.46 -6.32
N ALA A 51 0.10 1.56 -5.36
CA ALA A 51 0.11 1.94 -3.97
C ALA A 51 1.51 2.42 -3.56
N LYS A 52 1.58 3.55 -2.87
CA LYS A 52 2.81 4.16 -2.37
C LYS A 52 2.77 4.25 -0.86
N THR A 53 3.91 3.98 -0.22
CA THR A 53 4.10 4.28 1.21
C THR A 53 4.18 5.80 1.41
N LEU A 54 3.38 6.31 2.34
CA LEU A 54 3.34 7.73 2.67
C LEU A 54 4.30 8.08 3.79
N CYS A 55 4.07 7.51 4.99
CA CYS A 55 4.84 7.78 6.19
C CYS A 55 4.64 6.69 7.25
N ILE A 56 5.56 6.66 8.23
CA ILE A 56 5.36 5.96 9.50
C ILE A 56 4.65 6.91 10.46
N PRO A 57 3.46 6.56 10.98
CA PRO A 57 2.81 7.35 12.02
C PRO A 57 3.72 7.46 13.26
N LEU A 58 3.81 8.66 13.85
CA LEU A 58 4.51 8.83 15.14
C LEU A 58 3.75 8.13 16.28
N GLU A 59 2.42 8.15 16.22
CA GLU A 59 1.54 7.43 17.14
C GLU A 59 1.13 6.10 16.50
N GLN A 60 1.93 5.06 16.74
CA GLN A 60 1.63 3.72 16.27
C GLN A 60 0.68 3.01 17.24
N VAL A 61 -0.26 2.25 16.70
CA VAL A 61 -1.04 1.30 17.49
C VAL A 61 -0.08 0.29 18.14
N ARG A 62 -0.32 -0.06 19.42
CA ARG A 62 0.54 -1.01 20.16
C ARG A 62 0.43 -2.42 19.57
N LEU A 63 1.23 -2.68 18.55
CA LEU A 63 1.41 -3.98 17.91
C LEU A 63 2.91 -4.28 17.79
N PRO A 64 3.32 -5.56 17.77
CA PRO A 64 4.73 -5.98 17.84
C PRO A 64 5.54 -5.68 16.56
N ILE A 65 4.99 -4.93 15.61
CA ILE A 65 5.54 -4.73 14.26
C ILE A 65 5.29 -3.30 13.77
N LEU A 66 6.25 -2.78 13.01
CA LEU A 66 6.17 -1.44 12.42
C LEU A 66 4.98 -1.38 11.45
N SER A 67 4.09 -0.42 11.66
CA SER A 67 2.93 -0.16 10.80
C SER A 67 3.19 1.07 9.94
N PHE A 68 2.94 0.97 8.64
CA PHE A 68 3.10 2.06 7.66
C PHE A 68 1.77 2.43 7.02
N PHE A 69 1.63 3.71 6.66
CA PHE A 69 0.53 4.18 5.82
C PHE A 69 0.83 3.93 4.34
N VAL A 70 -0.08 3.25 3.66
CA VAL A 70 -0.08 3.07 2.20
C VAL A 70 -1.32 3.76 1.61
N ASP A 71 -1.11 4.52 0.55
CA ASP A 71 -2.17 5.19 -0.22
C ASP A 71 -1.96 4.96 -1.73
N VAL A 72 -3.05 4.91 -2.49
CA VAL A 72 -3.02 4.77 -3.95
C VAL A 72 -2.93 6.16 -4.55
N LEU A 73 -1.77 6.50 -5.16
CA LEU A 73 -1.55 7.75 -5.89
C LEU A 73 -1.63 7.57 -7.40
#